data_AF-A0A7W1L915-F1
#
_entry.id   AF-A0A7W1L915-F1
#
_cell.length_a   1.000
_cell.length_b   1.000
_cell.length_c   1.000
_cell.angle_alpha   90.00
_cell.angle_beta   90.00
_cell.angle_gamma   90.00
#
_symmetry.space_group_name_H-M   'P 1'
#
loop_
_entity.id
_entity.type
_entity.pdbx_description
1 polymer ?
#
loop_
_entity_poly.entity_id
_entity_poly.type
_entity_poly.pdbx_seq_one_letter_code
_entity_poly.pdbx_strand_id
1 'polypeptide(L)'
;ERQKLSIELLTEGMKQLGLLKGKTKDLIKKKTYEKYYMHGVGHYLGLDVHDAGRYFTDHAAKDSRPFAAGMVLTVEPGIYIPPDAKDAPAKYRGIGVRIEDDVLVTESGNVNLTAKVPKHAEEIEELMNAGKAKST
;
A
#
# COMPACT_ATOMS: atom_id res chain seq x y z
N GLU A 1 -8.34 -3.86 -10.07
CA GLU A 1 -7.86 -2.50 -10.42
C GLU A 1 -6.93 -1.88 -9.37
N ARG A 2 -7.25 -1.94 -8.07
CA ARG A 2 -6.43 -1.39 -6.97
C ARG A 2 -4.91 -1.68 -7.04
N GLN A 3 -4.52 -2.92 -7.34
CA GLN A 3 -3.10 -3.31 -7.43
C GLN A 3 -2.37 -2.54 -8.53
N LYS A 4 -2.99 -2.43 -9.71
CA LYS A 4 -2.40 -1.75 -10.87
C LYS A 4 -2.22 -0.26 -10.58
N LEU A 5 -3.24 0.37 -9.96
CA LEU A 5 -3.19 1.77 -9.55
C LEU A 5 -2.10 2.03 -8.50
N SER A 6 -2.00 1.18 -7.47
CA SER A 6 -0.95 1.25 -6.44
C SER A 6 0.44 1.17 -7.07
N ILE A 7 0.67 0.19 -7.95
CA ILE A 7 1.92 0.04 -8.68
C ILE A 7 2.24 1.30 -9.50
N GLU A 8 1.26 1.85 -10.22
CA GLU A 8 1.46 3.04 -11.06
C GLU A 8 1.84 4.26 -10.23
N LEU A 9 1.06 4.58 -9.18
CA LEU A 9 1.32 5.74 -8.31
C LEU A 9 2.64 5.61 -7.57
N LEU A 10 2.95 4.44 -7.01
CA LEU A 10 4.22 4.23 -6.31
C LEU A 10 5.41 4.25 -7.27
N THR A 11 5.26 3.74 -8.50
CA THR A 11 6.32 3.85 -9.53
C THR A 11 6.58 5.31 -9.91
N GLU A 12 5.53 6.11 -10.08
CA GLU A 12 5.68 7.55 -10.32
C GLU A 12 6.33 8.27 -9.14
N GLY A 13 5.90 7.99 -7.91
CA GLY A 13 6.52 8.53 -6.71
C GLY A 13 8.01 8.16 -6.59
N MET A 14 8.35 6.89 -6.82
CA MET A 14 9.75 6.44 -6.84
C MET A 14 10.59 7.17 -7.90
N LYS A 15 10.03 7.48 -9.07
CA LYS A 15 10.73 8.30 -10.08
C LYS A 15 10.95 9.73 -9.60
N GLN A 16 9.92 10.37 -9.03
CA GLN A 16 10.03 11.72 -8.49
C GLN A 16 11.07 11.83 -7.37
N LEU A 17 11.19 10.78 -6.54
CA LEU A 17 12.18 10.67 -5.48
C LEU A 17 13.59 10.28 -6.00
N GLY A 18 13.75 9.97 -7.29
CA GLY A 18 15.02 9.56 -7.88
C GLY A 18 15.43 8.12 -7.56
N LEU A 19 14.51 7.29 -7.06
CA LEU A 19 14.72 5.87 -6.76
C LEU A 19 14.69 5.00 -8.02
N LEU A 20 13.91 5.40 -9.02
CA LEU A 20 13.82 4.75 -10.33
C LEU A 20 14.01 5.77 -11.45
N LYS A 21 14.47 5.30 -12.62
CA LYS A 21 14.69 6.13 -13.82
C LYS A 21 14.12 5.45 -15.05
N GLY A 22 13.43 6.21 -15.90
CA GLY A 22 12.82 5.73 -17.14
C GLY A 22 11.33 6.02 -17.25
N LYS A 23 10.67 5.45 -18.25
CA LYS A 23 9.22 5.57 -18.44
C LYS A 23 8.48 4.59 -17.53
N THR A 24 7.42 5.06 -16.90
CA THR A 24 6.62 4.30 -15.92
C THR A 24 6.08 3.01 -16.49
N LYS A 25 5.51 3.03 -17.70
CA LYS A 25 5.03 1.83 -18.39
C LYS A 25 6.11 0.77 -18.57
N ASP A 26 7.34 1.19 -18.88
CA ASP A 26 8.48 0.28 -19.07
C ASP A 26 8.95 -0.30 -17.73
N LEU A 27 9.01 0.52 -16.67
CA LEU A 27 9.36 0.08 -15.32
C LEU A 27 8.35 -0.92 -14.77
N ILE A 28 7.05 -0.70 -14.99
CA ILE A 28 5.97 -1.61 -14.61
C ILE A 28 6.05 -2.91 -15.40
N LYS A 29 6.22 -2.83 -16.72
CA LYS A 29 6.36 -4.00 -17.59
C LYS A 29 7.57 -4.87 -17.19
N LYS A 30 8.67 -4.25 -16.78
CA LYS A 30 9.89 -4.91 -16.28
C LYS A 30 9.84 -5.25 -14.79
N LYS A 31 8.75 -4.93 -14.09
CA LYS A 31 8.60 -5.13 -12.64
C LYS A 31 9.70 -4.50 -11.79
N THR A 32 10.33 -3.42 -12.27
CA THR A 32 11.45 -2.78 -11.56
C THR A 32 11.03 -2.16 -10.22
N TYR A 33 9.74 -1.81 -10.08
CA TYR A 33 9.16 -1.33 -8.81
C TYR A 33 9.24 -2.36 -7.68
N GLU A 34 9.30 -3.66 -7.99
CA GLU A 34 9.34 -4.75 -6.99
C GLU A 34 10.57 -4.64 -6.08
N LYS A 35 11.62 -3.93 -6.53
CA LYS A 35 12.79 -3.60 -5.73
C LYS A 35 12.46 -2.89 -4.41
N TYR A 36 11.43 -2.02 -4.42
CA TYR A 36 11.04 -1.23 -3.24
C TYR A 36 9.56 -1.45 -2.83
N TYR A 37 8.76 -2.14 -3.66
CA TYR A 37 7.37 -2.51 -3.38
C TYR A 37 7.08 -3.94 -3.86
N MET A 38 7.44 -4.92 -3.01
CA MET A 38 7.50 -6.35 -3.37
C MET A 38 6.23 -7.15 -3.07
N HIS A 39 5.25 -6.56 -2.39
CA HIS A 39 4.04 -7.25 -1.92
C HIS A 39 2.77 -6.73 -2.61
N GLY A 40 1.67 -7.48 -2.46
CA GLY A 40 0.35 -7.03 -2.92
C GLY A 40 -0.17 -5.85 -2.09
N VAL A 41 -1.11 -5.08 -2.65
CA VAL A 41 -1.74 -3.93 -1.97
C VAL A 41 -2.75 -4.35 -0.90
N GLY A 42 -2.90 -5.65 -0.61
CA GLY A 42 -3.68 -6.16 0.51
C GLY A 42 -4.35 -7.50 0.24
N HIS A 43 -5.02 -8.02 1.26
CA HIS A 43 -5.61 -9.35 1.32
C HIS A 43 -7.01 -9.31 1.94
N TYR A 44 -7.78 -10.39 1.83
CA TYR A 44 -9.01 -10.54 2.61
C TYR A 44 -8.71 -10.56 4.10
N LEU A 45 -9.64 -10.05 4.90
CA LEU A 45 -9.53 -9.96 6.35
C LEU A 45 -10.83 -10.44 6.99
N GLY A 46 -10.72 -11.27 8.02
CA GLY A 46 -11.87 -11.81 8.73
C GLY A 46 -11.45 -12.55 10.00
N LEU A 47 -11.79 -13.83 10.12
CA LEU A 47 -11.39 -14.62 11.29
C LEU A 47 -9.88 -14.86 11.31
N ASP A 48 -9.28 -15.08 10.14
CA ASP A 48 -7.84 -15.08 9.96
C ASP A 48 -7.37 -13.71 9.42
N VAL A 49 -6.14 -13.32 9.79
CA VAL A 49 -5.55 -12.04 9.30
C VAL A 49 -5.43 -12.07 7.77
N HIS A 50 -4.90 -13.14 7.22
CA HIS A 50 -4.99 -13.44 5.78
C HIS A 50 -6.17 -14.40 5.56
N ASP A 51 -7.36 -13.83 5.43
CA ASP A 51 -8.59 -14.63 5.50
C ASP A 51 -8.81 -15.53 4.29
N ALA A 52 -9.60 -16.59 4.52
CA ALA A 52 -9.97 -17.52 3.48
C ALA A 52 -10.81 -16.83 2.38
N GLY A 53 -10.65 -17.30 1.15
CA GLY A 53 -11.44 -16.81 0.03
C GLY A 53 -10.70 -16.97 -1.30
N ARG A 54 -11.44 -17.32 -2.35
CA ARG A 54 -10.83 -17.39 -3.69
C ARG A 54 -10.62 -15.97 -4.23
N TYR A 55 -9.36 -15.63 -4.50
CA TYR A 55 -8.97 -14.40 -5.19
C TYR A 55 -9.27 -14.43 -6.69
N PHE A 56 -9.55 -15.61 -7.23
CA PHE A 56 -9.91 -15.86 -8.62
C PHE A 56 -11.21 -16.67 -8.66
N THR A 57 -12.03 -16.53 -9.69
CA THR A 57 -13.31 -17.26 -9.77
C THR A 57 -13.09 -18.78 -9.86
N ASP A 58 -12.02 -19.19 -10.54
CA ASP A 58 -11.62 -20.57 -10.79
C ASP A 58 -10.11 -20.65 -11.15
N HIS A 59 -9.63 -21.85 -11.52
CA HIS A 59 -8.23 -22.08 -11.86
C HIS A 59 -7.80 -21.54 -13.24
N ALA A 60 -8.74 -21.28 -14.15
CA ALA A 60 -8.47 -20.77 -15.49
C ALA A 60 -8.55 -19.23 -15.56
N ALA A 61 -9.12 -18.60 -14.53
CA ALA A 61 -9.27 -17.15 -14.44
C ALA A 61 -7.93 -16.42 -14.48
N LYS A 62 -7.84 -15.42 -15.36
CA LYS A 62 -6.66 -14.55 -15.53
C LYS A 62 -6.75 -13.28 -14.69
N ASP A 63 -7.97 -12.88 -14.34
CA ASP A 63 -8.26 -11.68 -13.57
C ASP A 63 -8.79 -12.05 -12.18
N SER A 64 -8.52 -11.19 -11.21
CA SER A 64 -9.03 -11.36 -9.85
C SER A 64 -10.55 -11.31 -9.82
N ARG A 65 -11.14 -12.02 -8.86
CA ARG A 65 -12.57 -12.00 -8.55
C ARG A 65 -13.05 -10.55 -8.35
N PRO A 66 -14.16 -10.14 -8.97
CA PRO A 66 -14.79 -8.85 -8.68
C PRO A 66 -15.18 -8.73 -7.21
N PHE A 67 -15.05 -7.52 -6.65
CA PHE A 67 -15.53 -7.26 -5.30
C PHE A 67 -17.07 -7.33 -5.25
N ALA A 68 -17.58 -7.80 -4.12
CA ALA A 68 -19.01 -7.81 -3.81
C ALA A 68 -19.21 -7.25 -2.40
N ALA A 69 -20.39 -6.65 -2.17
CA ALA A 69 -20.76 -6.14 -0.85
C ALA A 69 -20.61 -7.23 0.22
N GLY A 70 -20.08 -6.85 1.39
CA GLY A 70 -19.78 -7.76 2.50
C GLY A 70 -18.36 -8.32 2.51
N MET A 71 -17.57 -8.17 1.44
CA MET A 71 -16.15 -8.50 1.48
C MET A 71 -15.37 -7.49 2.33
N VAL A 72 -14.47 -7.98 3.18
CA VAL A 72 -13.54 -7.15 3.96
C VAL A 72 -12.11 -7.45 3.52
N LEU A 73 -11.31 -6.41 3.32
CA LEU A 73 -9.93 -6.52 2.87
C LEU A 73 -9.07 -5.37 3.40
N THR A 74 -7.75 -5.59 3.37
CA THR A 74 -6.76 -4.55 3.64
C THR A 74 -6.43 -3.75 2.37
N VAL A 75 -6.01 -2.50 2.56
CA VAL A 75 -5.42 -1.62 1.55
C VAL A 75 -4.11 -1.06 2.11
N GLU A 76 -2.99 -1.62 1.67
CA GLU A 76 -1.70 -1.48 2.34
C GLU A 76 -0.51 -1.20 1.39
N PRO A 77 -0.52 -0.10 0.61
CA PRO A 77 0.65 0.29 -0.18
C PRO A 77 1.87 0.58 0.70
N GLY A 78 3.06 0.20 0.25
CA GLY A 78 4.31 0.44 0.98
C GLY A 78 5.53 0.67 0.09
N ILE A 79 6.52 1.39 0.62
CA ILE A 79 7.84 1.58 0.01
C ILE A 79 8.89 1.25 1.06
N TYR A 80 9.84 0.38 0.70
CA TYR A 80 10.93 -0.04 1.57
C TYR A 80 12.24 0.11 0.84
N ILE A 81 13.15 0.94 1.36
CA ILE A 81 14.44 1.24 0.76
C ILE A 81 15.52 0.64 1.65
N PRO A 82 16.16 -0.47 1.25
CA PRO A 82 17.20 -1.11 2.05
C PRO A 82 18.34 -0.15 2.40
N PRO A 83 18.97 -0.28 3.59
CA PRO A 83 20.07 0.58 4.01
C PRO A 83 21.29 0.48 3.08
N ASP A 84 21.48 -0.67 2.43
CA ASP A 84 22.58 -0.98 1.51
C ASP A 84 22.26 -0.71 0.04
N ALA A 85 21.10 -0.09 -0.27
CA ALA A 85 20.70 0.27 -1.63
C ALA A 85 21.60 1.38 -2.22
N LYS A 86 22.77 1.01 -2.75
CA LYS A 86 23.81 1.92 -3.25
C LYS A 86 23.33 2.84 -4.39
N ASP A 87 22.34 2.40 -5.15
CA ASP A 87 21.74 3.14 -6.26
C ASP A 87 20.56 4.04 -5.85
N ALA A 88 20.08 3.93 -4.61
CA ALA A 88 19.13 4.88 -4.04
C ALA A 88 19.84 6.15 -3.52
N PRO A 89 19.18 7.33 -3.56
CA PRO A 89 19.68 8.52 -2.88
C PRO A 89 19.94 8.26 -1.39
N ALA A 90 21.12 8.65 -0.89
CA ALA A 90 21.58 8.31 0.45
C ALA A 90 20.59 8.69 1.57
N LYS A 91 19.90 9.84 1.43
CA LYS A 91 18.91 10.34 2.40
C LYS A 91 17.67 9.46 2.59
N TYR A 92 17.39 8.53 1.68
CA TYR A 92 16.22 7.65 1.77
C TYR A 92 16.56 6.22 2.17
N ARG A 93 17.85 5.86 2.28
CA ARG A 93 18.27 4.49 2.62
C ARG A 93 17.90 4.15 4.06
N GLY A 94 17.37 2.95 4.27
CA GLY A 94 16.90 2.48 5.57
C GLY A 94 15.48 2.94 5.94
N ILE A 95 14.79 3.67 5.06
CA ILE A 95 13.41 4.09 5.28
C ILE A 95 12.46 3.03 4.73
N GLY A 96 11.51 2.60 5.58
CA GLY A 96 10.37 1.77 5.20
C GLY A 96 9.09 2.38 5.71
N VAL A 97 8.11 2.55 4.84
CA VAL A 97 6.79 3.12 5.17
C VAL A 97 5.71 2.28 4.52
N ARG A 98 4.68 1.93 5.32
CA ARG A 98 3.42 1.33 4.87
C ARG A 98 2.29 2.02 5.61
N ILE A 99 1.23 2.35 4.89
CA ILE A 99 -0.01 2.87 5.46
C ILE A 99 -1.09 1.88 5.09
N GLU A 100 -1.81 1.37 6.08
CA GLU A 100 -2.73 0.25 5.92
C GLU A 100 -4.10 0.61 6.51
N ASP A 101 -5.14 0.29 5.76
CA ASP A 101 -6.53 0.38 6.19
C ASP A 101 -7.32 -0.89 5.94
N ASP A 102 -8.28 -1.15 6.82
CA ASP A 102 -9.28 -2.19 6.66
C ASP A 102 -10.55 -1.59 6.04
N VAL A 103 -11.01 -2.16 4.93
CA VAL A 103 -12.17 -1.66 4.20
C VAL A 103 -13.24 -2.75 4.03
N LEU A 104 -14.48 -2.37 4.33
CA LEU A 104 -15.68 -3.15 4.03
C LEU A 104 -16.24 -2.70 2.68
N VAL A 105 -16.37 -3.61 1.72
CA VAL A 105 -17.05 -3.35 0.46
C VAL A 105 -18.56 -3.25 0.70
N THR A 106 -19.18 -2.24 0.12
CA THR A 106 -20.64 -2.00 0.14
C THR A 106 -21.19 -2.00 -1.27
N GLU A 107 -22.51 -1.94 -1.43
CA GLU A 107 -23.15 -1.92 -2.76
C GLU A 107 -22.74 -0.71 -3.60
N SER A 108 -22.43 0.43 -2.97
CA SER A 108 -22.11 1.69 -3.65
C SER A 108 -20.65 2.14 -3.48
N GLY A 109 -19.78 1.33 -2.88
CA GLY A 109 -18.39 1.71 -2.60
C GLY A 109 -17.76 0.93 -1.45
N ASN A 110 -17.17 1.62 -0.50
CA ASN A 110 -16.57 1.00 0.69
C ASN A 110 -16.71 1.87 1.94
N VAL A 111 -16.59 1.24 3.10
CA VAL A 111 -16.45 1.90 4.41
C VAL A 111 -15.05 1.60 4.94
N ASN A 112 -14.31 2.64 5.32
CA ASN A 112 -13.01 2.50 5.96
C ASN A 112 -13.19 2.31 7.47
N LEU A 113 -12.87 1.10 7.96
CA LEU A 113 -13.07 0.69 9.34
C LEU A 113 -11.99 1.23 10.28
N THR A 114 -10.83 1.60 9.73
CA THR A 114 -9.64 2.10 10.43
C THR A 114 -9.41 3.59 10.21
N ALA A 115 -10.42 4.33 9.74
CA ALA A 115 -10.32 5.77 9.46
C ALA A 115 -10.00 6.64 10.68
N LYS A 116 -10.14 6.13 11.91
CA LYS A 116 -9.98 6.91 13.15
C LYS A 116 -8.53 7.22 13.50
N VAL A 117 -7.55 6.47 12.97
CA VAL A 117 -6.13 6.78 13.18
C VAL A 117 -5.67 7.78 12.11
N PRO A 118 -5.00 8.89 12.48
CA PRO A 118 -4.51 9.86 11.51
C PRO A 118 -3.44 9.26 10.62
N LYS A 119 -3.41 9.70 9.36
CA LYS A 119 -2.49 9.22 8.32
C LYS A 119 -1.81 10.35 7.57
N HIS A 120 -2.35 11.57 7.63
CA HIS A 120 -1.65 12.74 7.12
C HIS A 120 -0.49 13.09 8.06
N ALA A 121 0.63 13.52 7.48
CA ALA A 121 1.85 13.78 8.24
C ALA A 121 1.61 14.85 9.32
N GLU A 122 0.87 15.90 8.97
CA GLU A 122 0.53 17.01 9.84
C GLU A 122 -0.33 16.55 11.03
N GLU A 123 -1.35 15.73 10.79
CA GLU A 123 -2.21 15.18 11.85
C GLU A 123 -1.44 14.25 12.80
N ILE A 124 -0.50 13.45 12.27
CA ILE A 124 0.37 12.59 13.07
C ILE A 124 1.28 13.44 13.95
N GLU A 125 1.93 14.46 13.38
CA GLU A 125 2.81 15.38 14.10
C GLU A 125 2.08 16.12 15.22
N GLU A 126 0.87 16.63 14.94
CA GLU A 126 -0.01 17.27 15.92
C GLU A 126 -0.37 16.32 17.07
N LEU A 127 -0.81 15.10 16.75
CA LEU A 127 -1.15 14.09 17.75
C LEU A 127 0.04 13.75 18.66
N MET A 128 1.22 13.56 18.08
CA MET A 128 2.44 13.26 18.84
C MET A 128 2.86 14.41 19.76
N ASN A 129 2.74 15.66 19.29
CA ASN A 129 3.08 16.84 20.08
C ASN A 129 2.09 17.06 21.24
N ALA A 130 0.79 16.86 21.00
CA ALA A 130 -0.23 16.92 22.05
C ALA A 130 -0.01 15.85 23.15
N GLY A 131 0.46 14.66 22.77
CA GLY A 131 0.84 13.61 23.72
C GLY A 131 2.04 13.99 24.60
N LYS A 132 3.07 14.62 24.03
CA LYS A 132 4.26 15.08 24.78
C LYS A 132 3.91 16.14 25.84
N ALA A 133 3.05 17.10 25.48
CA ALA A 133 2.64 18.18 26.37
C ALA A 133 1.83 17.72 27.60
N LYS A 134 1.22 16.51 27.55
CA LYS A 134 0.48 15.93 28.68
C LYS A 134 1.36 15.14 29.66
N SER A 135 2.60 14.81 29.28
CA SER A 135 3.55 14.04 30.10
C SER A 135 4.59 14.93 30.81
N THR A 136 4.47 16.25 30.68
CA THR A 136 5.28 17.27 31.37
C THR A 136 4.42 18.04 32.36
#